data_AF-A0A516SBW0-F1
#
_entry.id   AF-A0A516SBW0-F1
#
_cell.length_a   1.000
_cell.length_b   1.000
_cell.length_c   1.000
_cell.angle_alpha   90.00
_cell.angle_beta   90.00
_cell.angle_gamma   90.00
#
_symmetry.space_group_name_H-M   'P 1'
#
loop_
_entity.id
_entity.type
_entity.pdbx_description
1 polymer ?
#
loop_
_entity_poly.entity_id
_entity_poly.type
_entity_poly.pdbx_seq_one_letter_code
_entity_poly.pdbx_strand_id
1 'polypeptide(L)'
;MRSALALFDTCSMEVESSTGHSYEHRMVRGHQERVCGPKTNQLYGSAYQYGSFGDIQQAAIIIVEKALKLEAARERWQRLVMNPEAATDVDSLTETVEAGLEFIAEFGPQKLVLTTLTSQCVQAEHLAALLRATSTWSCEVIGWNAALQVAKGAADLAGLDPADVLFGMI
;
A
#
# COMPACT_ATOMS: atom_id res chain seq x y z
N MET A 1 -1.51 9.65 -46.13
CA MET A 1 -2.15 10.55 -45.16
C MET A 1 -1.37 10.41 -43.85
N ARG A 2 -0.40 11.31 -43.62
CA ARG A 2 -0.41 12.34 -42.57
C ARG A 2 -0.51 11.76 -41.14
N SER A 3 0.67 11.70 -40.53
CA SER A 3 1.02 11.92 -39.13
C SER A 3 -0.08 12.25 -38.12
N ALA A 4 -0.05 11.56 -36.98
CA ALA A 4 -0.36 12.14 -35.68
C ALA A 4 0.58 11.55 -34.62
N LEU A 5 1.52 12.39 -34.19
CA LEU A 5 2.37 12.27 -33.01
C LEU A 5 1.62 12.79 -31.78
N ALA A 6 2.14 12.42 -30.60
CA ALA A 6 1.90 12.99 -29.27
C ALA A 6 0.75 12.31 -28.47
N LEU A 7 0.85 12.02 -27.17
CA LEU A 7 1.65 12.58 -26.08
C LEU A 7 2.03 11.46 -25.09
N PHE A 8 3.31 11.31 -24.77
CA PHE A 8 3.75 10.61 -23.56
C PHE A 8 3.75 11.64 -22.43
N ASP A 9 2.90 11.43 -21.43
CA ASP A 9 2.90 12.22 -20.21
C ASP A 9 3.96 11.66 -19.26
N THR A 10 5.17 12.21 -19.36
CA THR A 10 6.30 11.88 -18.49
C THR A 10 6.14 12.63 -17.16
N CYS A 11 5.73 11.91 -16.12
CA CYS A 11 5.81 12.39 -14.74
C CYS A 11 7.29 12.49 -14.34
N SER A 12 7.88 13.68 -14.53
CA SER A 12 9.22 14.01 -14.06
C SER A 12 9.16 14.23 -12.56
N MET A 13 9.74 13.32 -11.77
CA MET A 13 10.13 13.60 -10.40
C MET A 13 11.59 14.01 -10.39
N GLU A 14 11.82 15.30 -10.14
CA GLU A 14 13.14 15.85 -9.86
C GLU A 14 13.64 15.27 -8.53
N VAL A 15 14.67 14.42 -8.61
CA VAL A 15 15.41 13.93 -7.46
C VAL A 15 16.50 14.94 -7.16
N GLU A 16 16.23 15.84 -6.21
CA GLU A 16 17.28 16.68 -5.63
C GLU A 16 18.18 15.80 -4.75
N SER A 17 19.32 15.42 -5.34
CA SER A 17 20.47 14.84 -4.67
C SER A 17 21.10 15.90 -3.75
N SER A 18 20.77 15.84 -2.44
CA SER A 18 21.51 16.59 -1.43
C SER A 18 22.74 15.81 -0.97
N THR A 19 23.88 16.32 -1.43
CA THR A 19 25.26 15.97 -1.10
C THR A 19 25.53 15.74 0.39
N GLY A 20 26.31 14.69 0.65
CA GLY A 20 26.71 14.28 1.98
C GLY A 20 27.51 15.32 2.75
N HIS A 21 27.26 15.35 4.06
CA HIS A 21 28.16 15.94 5.04
C HIS A 21 28.53 14.87 6.07
N SER A 22 29.79 14.45 5.99
CA SER A 22 30.51 13.75 7.05
C SER A 22 30.51 14.62 8.30
N TYR A 23 29.75 14.23 9.32
CA TYR A 23 29.88 14.82 10.64
C TYR A 23 30.83 13.95 11.46
N GLU A 24 32.07 14.42 11.56
CA GLU A 24 33.02 13.99 12.57
C GLU A 24 32.37 14.11 13.95
N HIS A 25 32.23 12.98 14.64
CA HIS A 25 31.84 12.92 16.04
C HIS A 25 33.02 13.39 16.92
N ARG A 26 33.22 14.71 16.99
CA ARG A 26 34.12 15.33 17.96
C ARG A 26 33.34 15.52 19.26
N MET A 27 33.67 14.73 20.28
CA MET A 27 33.17 14.96 21.64
C MET A 27 33.69 16.29 22.17
N VAL A 28 32.87 17.33 22.04
CA VAL A 28 33.08 18.61 22.74
C VAL A 28 32.44 18.48 24.11
N ARG A 29 33.27 18.30 25.15
CA ARG A 29 32.90 18.65 26.53
C ARG A 29 32.68 20.17 26.58
N GLY A 30 31.45 20.62 26.33
CA GLY A 30 30.99 21.99 26.59
C GLY A 30 29.99 21.93 27.74
N HIS A 31 30.39 22.34 28.93
CA HIS A 31 30.11 23.66 29.48
C HIS A 31 28.64 23.88 29.83
N GLN A 32 28.44 23.96 31.14
CA GLN A 32 27.21 24.18 31.86
C GLN A 32 26.77 25.63 31.62
N GLU A 33 26.00 25.88 30.56
CA GLU A 33 25.31 27.16 30.42
C GLU A 33 24.22 27.25 31.48
N ARG A 34 24.49 28.07 32.51
CA ARG A 34 23.50 28.47 33.50
C ARG A 34 22.54 29.47 32.84
N VAL A 35 21.42 28.96 32.35
CA VAL A 35 20.26 29.80 32.02
C VAL A 35 19.63 30.25 33.33
N CYS A 36 19.80 31.53 33.68
CA CYS A 36 19.15 32.14 34.83
C CYS A 36 17.72 32.56 34.43
N GLY A 37 16.74 31.72 34.71
CA GLY A 37 15.32 32.08 34.63
C GLY A 37 14.91 33.02 35.77
N PRO A 38 13.97 33.96 35.54
CA PRO A 38 13.42 34.82 36.58
C PRO A 38 12.64 33.97 37.60
N LYS A 39 12.80 34.35 38.87
CA LYS A 39 12.31 33.67 40.09
C LYS A 39 10.84 33.22 39.98
N THR A 40 10.63 31.96 39.62
CA THR A 40 9.43 31.20 39.99
C THR A 40 9.86 30.14 40.98
N ASN A 41 9.24 30.15 42.16
CA ASN A 41 9.56 29.27 43.29
C ASN A 41 8.98 27.84 43.08
N GLN A 42 9.01 27.34 41.84
CA GLN A 42 8.52 26.02 41.48
C GLN A 42 9.70 25.17 41.04
N LEU A 43 10.14 24.32 41.97
CA LEU A 43 11.04 23.21 41.70
C LEU A 43 10.33 22.23 40.74
N TYR A 44 10.47 22.43 39.45
CA TYR A 44 10.20 21.38 38.46
C TYR A 44 11.34 20.37 38.54
N GLY A 45 11.18 19.37 39.41
CA GLY A 45 11.94 18.14 39.33
C GLY A 45 11.53 17.42 38.05
N SER A 46 12.34 17.53 36.99
CA SER A 46 12.23 16.68 35.81
C SER A 46 12.63 15.26 36.23
N ALA A 47 11.66 14.50 36.75
CA ALA A 47 11.80 13.06 36.88
C ALA A 47 11.86 12.49 35.46
N TYR A 48 13.03 12.04 35.04
CA TYR A 48 13.16 11.19 33.87
C TYR A 48 12.50 9.86 34.23
N GLN A 49 11.23 9.72 33.86
CA GLN A 49 10.48 8.49 33.98
C GLN A 49 11.04 7.53 32.92
N TYR A 50 11.94 6.64 33.34
CA TYR A 50 12.40 5.53 32.52
C TYR A 50 11.16 4.74 32.07
N GLY A 51 10.86 4.81 30.76
CA GLY A 51 9.82 4.00 30.15
C GLY A 51 10.02 2.54 30.52
N SER A 52 9.00 1.94 31.09
CA SER A 52 9.02 0.58 31.59
C SER A 52 9.32 -0.38 30.44
N PHE A 53 10.21 -1.35 30.67
CA PHE A 53 10.46 -2.45 29.73
C PHE A 53 9.18 -3.23 29.33
N GLY A 54 8.07 -3.05 30.06
CA GLY A 54 6.75 -3.58 29.70
C GLY A 54 6.15 -3.00 28.41
N ASP A 55 6.47 -1.75 28.05
CA ASP A 55 5.91 -1.10 26.85
C ASP A 55 6.48 -1.70 25.56
N ILE A 56 7.72 -2.20 25.60
CA ILE A 56 8.38 -2.84 24.46
C ILE A 56 7.77 -4.22 24.17
N GLN A 57 7.42 -4.99 25.21
CA GLN A 57 6.76 -6.29 25.02
C GLN A 57 5.35 -6.14 24.45
N GLN A 58 4.59 -5.13 24.93
CA GLN A 58 3.25 -4.84 24.42
C GLN A 58 3.28 -4.41 22.95
N ALA A 59 4.22 -3.54 22.57
CA ALA A 59 4.40 -3.12 21.17
C ALA A 59 4.78 -4.30 20.25
N ALA A 60 5.66 -5.20 20.72
CA ALA A 60 6.05 -6.39 19.95
C ALA A 60 4.85 -7.32 19.66
N ILE A 61 3.97 -7.55 20.65
CA ILE A 61 2.76 -8.36 20.48
C ILE A 61 1.82 -7.73 19.44
N ILE A 62 1.60 -6.42 19.52
CA ILE A 62 0.73 -5.68 18.59
C ILE A 62 1.27 -5.76 17.15
N ILE A 63 2.60 -5.66 16.98
CA ILE A 63 3.24 -5.77 15.66
C ILE A 63 3.02 -7.16 15.06
N VAL A 64 3.22 -8.22 15.84
CA VAL A 64 3.03 -9.60 15.38
C VAL A 64 1.56 -9.87 15.03
N GLU A 65 0.62 -9.41 15.86
CA GLU A 65 -0.81 -9.56 15.59
C GLU A 65 -1.21 -8.87 14.28
N LYS A 66 -0.76 -7.63 14.07
CA LYS A 66 -1.02 -6.89 12.82
C LYS A 66 -0.42 -7.58 11.60
N ALA A 67 0.78 -8.14 11.72
CA ALA A 67 1.41 -8.86 10.62
C ALA A 67 0.63 -10.13 10.23
N LEU A 68 0.14 -10.89 11.21
CA LEU A 68 -0.68 -12.08 10.96
C LEU A 68 -2.01 -11.73 10.30
N LYS A 69 -2.68 -10.66 10.77
CA LYS A 69 -3.92 -10.17 10.15
C LYS A 69 -3.70 -9.72 8.71
N LEU A 70 -2.59 -9.04 8.43
CA LEU A 70 -2.24 -8.60 7.08
C LEU A 70 -2.12 -9.80 6.12
N GLU A 71 -1.44 -10.86 6.53
CA GLU A 71 -1.26 -12.05 5.69
C GLU A 71 -2.58 -12.80 5.49
N ALA A 72 -3.40 -12.96 6.53
CA ALA A 72 -4.72 -13.60 6.41
C ALA A 72 -5.69 -12.80 5.51
N ALA A 73 -5.71 -11.47 5.65
CA ALA A 73 -6.51 -10.59 4.81
C ALA A 73 -6.01 -10.60 3.36
N ARG A 74 -4.68 -10.66 3.15
CA ARG A 74 -4.09 -10.82 1.81
C ARG A 74 -4.54 -12.13 1.17
N GLU A 75 -4.42 -13.24 1.89
CA GLU A 75 -4.79 -14.55 1.38
C GLU A 75 -6.27 -14.61 0.97
N ARG A 76 -7.16 -13.93 1.71
CA ARG A 76 -8.59 -13.91 1.41
C ARG A 76 -8.90 -13.35 0.02
N TRP A 77 -8.48 -12.12 -0.28
CA TRP A 77 -8.76 -11.55 -1.61
C TRP A 77 -7.96 -12.25 -2.71
N GLN A 78 -6.72 -12.67 -2.41
CA GLN A 78 -5.89 -13.39 -3.40
C GLN A 78 -6.52 -14.71 -3.81
N ARG A 79 -7.10 -15.47 -2.88
CA ARG A 79 -7.75 -16.76 -3.19
C ARG A 79 -8.89 -16.61 -4.19
N LEU A 80 -9.67 -15.53 -4.07
CA LEU A 80 -10.79 -15.24 -4.95
C LEU A 80 -10.31 -14.82 -6.35
N VAL A 81 -9.27 -13.98 -6.41
CA VAL A 81 -8.71 -13.48 -7.67
C VAL A 81 -7.87 -14.53 -8.39
N MET A 82 -7.06 -15.32 -7.66
CA MET A 82 -6.03 -16.22 -8.21
C MET A 82 -6.53 -17.64 -8.51
N ASN A 83 -7.84 -17.83 -8.60
CA ASN A 83 -8.44 -19.10 -9.00
C ASN A 83 -9.18 -18.94 -10.34
N PRO A 84 -8.58 -19.32 -11.49
CA PRO A 84 -9.20 -19.18 -12.80
C PRO A 84 -10.57 -19.83 -12.95
N GLU A 85 -10.88 -20.83 -12.10
CA GLU A 85 -12.14 -21.58 -12.09
C GLU A 85 -13.11 -21.08 -11.02
N ALA A 86 -12.86 -19.93 -10.39
CA ALA A 86 -13.75 -19.34 -9.40
C ALA A 86 -15.13 -19.04 -10.00
N ALA A 87 -16.18 -19.19 -9.19
CA ALA A 87 -17.55 -18.87 -9.58
C ALA A 87 -17.73 -17.36 -9.74
N THR A 88 -18.43 -16.93 -10.79
CA THR A 88 -18.51 -15.51 -11.20
C THR A 88 -19.91 -14.93 -11.00
N ASP A 89 -20.71 -15.59 -10.17
CA ASP A 89 -22.00 -15.07 -9.76
C ASP A 89 -21.82 -13.80 -8.89
N VAL A 90 -22.91 -13.06 -8.73
CA VAL A 90 -22.90 -11.76 -8.04
C VAL A 90 -22.41 -11.86 -6.61
N ASP A 91 -22.71 -12.95 -5.89
CA ASP A 91 -22.31 -13.13 -4.50
C ASP A 91 -20.78 -13.32 -4.41
N SER A 92 -20.22 -14.18 -5.29
CA SER A 92 -18.77 -14.43 -5.37
C SER A 92 -17.96 -13.17 -5.74
N LEU A 93 -18.47 -12.36 -6.68
CA LEU A 93 -17.83 -11.09 -7.04
C LEU A 93 -17.95 -10.06 -5.90
N THR A 94 -19.08 -10.02 -5.20
CA THR A 94 -19.28 -9.15 -4.04
C THR A 94 -18.30 -9.49 -2.92
N GLU A 95 -18.09 -10.77 -2.62
CA GLU A 95 -17.11 -11.21 -1.62
C GLU A 95 -15.68 -10.72 -1.95
N THR A 96 -15.33 -10.67 -3.23
CA THR A 96 -14.03 -10.18 -3.69
C THR A 96 -13.86 -8.70 -3.46
N VAL A 97 -14.90 -7.93 -3.79
CA VAL A 97 -14.93 -6.48 -3.56
C VAL A 97 -14.86 -6.19 -2.06
N GLU A 98 -15.64 -6.89 -1.24
CA GLU A 98 -15.61 -6.76 0.22
C GLU A 98 -14.22 -7.06 0.78
N ALA A 99 -13.62 -8.19 0.41
CA ALA A 99 -12.28 -8.56 0.86
C ALA A 99 -11.22 -7.51 0.48
N GLY A 100 -11.30 -6.95 -0.74
CA GLY A 100 -10.40 -5.90 -1.19
C GLY A 100 -10.58 -4.58 -0.44
N LEU A 101 -11.83 -4.14 -0.24
CA LEU A 101 -12.14 -2.89 0.46
C LEU A 101 -11.85 -2.97 1.95
N GLU A 102 -12.14 -4.10 2.60
CA GLU A 102 -11.76 -4.35 4.00
C GLU A 102 -10.23 -4.33 4.17
N PHE A 103 -9.49 -4.94 3.24
CA PHE A 103 -8.03 -4.89 3.25
C PHE A 103 -7.52 -3.44 3.17
N ILE A 104 -8.06 -2.63 2.26
CA ILE A 104 -7.68 -1.22 2.13
C ILE A 104 -8.06 -0.43 3.38
N ALA A 105 -9.25 -0.66 3.94
CA ALA A 105 -9.72 0.03 5.14
C ALA A 105 -8.82 -0.24 6.36
N GLU A 106 -8.31 -1.47 6.51
CA GLU A 106 -7.49 -1.84 7.67
C GLU A 106 -5.99 -1.55 7.49
N PHE A 107 -5.45 -1.75 6.29
CA PHE A 107 -4.00 -1.68 6.05
C PHE A 107 -3.55 -0.52 5.14
N GLY A 108 -4.49 0.12 4.47
CA GLY A 108 -4.25 1.19 3.50
C GLY A 108 -3.99 0.68 2.06
N PRO A 109 -4.25 1.51 1.04
CA PRO A 109 -4.14 1.11 -0.37
C PRO A 109 -2.72 0.73 -0.79
N GLN A 110 -1.70 1.35 -0.18
CA GLN A 110 -0.28 1.07 -0.46
C GLN A 110 0.14 -0.35 -0.08
N LYS A 111 -0.64 -1.05 0.76
CA LYS A 111 -0.38 -2.45 1.13
C LYS A 111 -1.00 -3.45 0.15
N LEU A 112 -1.90 -2.99 -0.72
CA LEU A 112 -2.48 -3.83 -1.75
C LEU A 112 -1.50 -3.89 -2.93
N VAL A 113 -0.88 -5.06 -3.12
CA VAL A 113 0.15 -5.29 -4.14
C VAL A 113 -0.40 -6.23 -5.19
N LEU A 114 -0.51 -5.75 -6.43
CA LEU A 114 -1.08 -6.49 -7.56
C LEU A 114 -0.02 -6.93 -8.60
N THR A 115 1.26 -6.64 -8.35
CA THR A 115 2.36 -6.92 -9.30
C THR A 115 2.67 -8.40 -9.49
N THR A 116 2.21 -9.27 -8.59
CA THR A 116 2.48 -10.72 -8.63
C THR A 116 1.46 -11.50 -9.44
N LEU A 117 0.45 -10.83 -9.99
CA LEU A 117 -0.62 -11.46 -10.75
C LEU A 117 -0.16 -11.82 -12.17
N THR A 118 -0.64 -12.94 -12.69
CA THR A 118 -0.39 -13.41 -14.05
C THR A 118 -1.70 -13.81 -14.71
N SER A 119 -1.87 -13.52 -16.01
CA SER A 119 -3.16 -13.72 -16.69
C SER A 119 -3.63 -15.17 -16.69
N GLN A 120 -2.72 -16.16 -16.62
CA GLN A 120 -3.06 -17.58 -16.59
C GLN A 120 -3.57 -18.06 -15.22
N CYS A 121 -3.29 -17.31 -14.16
CA CYS A 121 -3.57 -17.71 -12.79
C CYS A 121 -4.67 -16.87 -12.15
N VAL A 122 -5.34 -16.00 -12.90
CA VAL A 122 -6.40 -15.15 -12.35
C VAL A 122 -7.73 -15.39 -13.05
N GLN A 123 -8.81 -15.16 -12.31
CA GLN A 123 -10.14 -15.05 -12.88
C GLN A 123 -10.38 -13.59 -13.31
N ALA A 124 -10.77 -13.39 -14.57
CA ALA A 124 -10.84 -12.07 -15.18
C ALA A 124 -11.88 -11.13 -14.53
N GLU A 125 -13.07 -11.62 -14.23
CA GLU A 125 -14.18 -10.86 -13.64
C GLU A 125 -13.90 -10.51 -12.17
N HIS A 126 -13.32 -11.42 -11.39
CA HIS A 126 -12.89 -11.15 -10.01
C HIS A 126 -11.82 -10.05 -9.97
N LEU A 127 -10.82 -10.14 -10.85
CA LEU A 127 -9.80 -9.09 -10.95
C LEU A 127 -10.41 -7.77 -11.42
N ALA A 128 -11.32 -7.79 -12.39
CA ALA A 128 -12.03 -6.61 -12.85
C ALA A 128 -12.89 -5.95 -11.74
N ALA A 129 -13.58 -6.75 -10.94
CA ALA A 129 -14.38 -6.29 -9.81
C ALA A 129 -13.50 -5.61 -8.75
N LEU A 130 -12.36 -6.22 -8.40
CA LEU A 130 -11.38 -5.64 -7.48
C LEU A 130 -10.80 -4.32 -8.03
N LEU A 131 -10.42 -4.28 -9.32
CA LEU A 131 -9.88 -3.07 -9.95
C LEU A 131 -10.91 -1.95 -9.98
N ARG A 132 -12.18 -2.26 -10.27
CA ARG A 132 -13.27 -1.27 -10.27
C ARG A 132 -13.50 -0.70 -8.87
N ALA A 133 -13.55 -1.57 -7.86
CA ALA A 133 -13.71 -1.18 -6.45
C ALA A 133 -12.54 -0.33 -5.93
N THR A 134 -11.34 -0.52 -6.49
CA THR A 134 -10.12 0.17 -6.04
C THR A 134 -9.67 1.31 -6.96
N SER A 135 -10.47 1.66 -7.97
CA SER A 135 -10.13 2.63 -9.01
C SER A 135 -9.80 4.04 -8.47
N THR A 136 -10.45 4.46 -7.39
CA THR A 136 -10.18 5.73 -6.70
C THR A 136 -8.78 5.80 -6.08
N TRP A 137 -8.16 4.66 -5.78
CA TRP A 137 -6.80 4.55 -5.24
C TRP A 137 -5.79 4.03 -6.26
N SER A 138 -6.10 4.10 -7.56
CA SER A 138 -5.24 3.58 -8.64
C SER A 138 -3.79 4.09 -8.59
N CYS A 139 -3.57 5.32 -8.13
CA CYS A 139 -2.24 5.90 -7.95
C CYS A 139 -1.49 5.40 -6.70
N GLU A 140 -2.21 4.87 -5.71
CA GLU A 140 -1.65 4.41 -4.42
C GLU A 140 -1.46 2.89 -4.37
N VAL A 141 -2.30 2.14 -5.09
CA VAL A 141 -2.22 0.68 -5.17
C VAL A 141 -1.03 0.26 -6.04
N ILE A 142 -0.15 -0.55 -5.46
CA ILE A 142 1.10 -0.94 -6.12
C ILE A 142 0.79 -1.94 -7.25
N GLY A 143 1.12 -1.56 -8.49
CA GLY A 143 0.92 -2.40 -9.67
C GLY A 143 -0.47 -2.33 -10.30
N TRP A 144 -1.29 -1.32 -9.96
CA TRP A 144 -2.67 -1.19 -10.46
C TRP A 144 -2.78 -1.24 -12.00
N ASN A 145 -1.99 -0.42 -12.70
CA ASN A 145 -1.98 -0.40 -14.18
C ASN A 145 -1.49 -1.72 -14.79
N ALA A 146 -0.54 -2.41 -14.15
CA ALA A 146 -0.06 -3.71 -14.61
C ALA A 146 -1.16 -4.78 -14.44
N ALA A 147 -1.88 -4.73 -13.32
CA ALA A 147 -3.01 -5.61 -13.06
C ALA A 147 -4.15 -5.40 -14.06
N LEU A 148 -4.39 -4.18 -14.54
CA LEU A 148 -5.35 -3.92 -15.61
C LEU A 148 -4.98 -4.64 -16.93
N GLN A 149 -3.68 -4.67 -17.28
CA GLN A 149 -3.20 -5.44 -18.44
C GLN A 149 -3.33 -6.96 -18.20
N VAL A 150 -3.06 -7.42 -16.97
CA VAL A 150 -3.26 -8.81 -16.59
C VAL A 150 -4.72 -9.22 -16.74
N ALA A 151 -5.66 -8.38 -16.30
CA ALA A 151 -7.10 -8.61 -16.42
C ALA A 151 -7.55 -8.69 -17.88
N LYS A 152 -7.02 -7.81 -18.73
CA LYS A 152 -7.26 -7.87 -20.18
C LYS A 152 -6.80 -9.20 -20.78
N GLY A 153 -5.57 -9.62 -20.47
CA GLY A 153 -5.06 -10.91 -20.94
C GLY A 153 -5.82 -12.11 -20.38
N ALA A 154 -6.32 -12.03 -19.14
CA ALA A 154 -7.15 -13.09 -18.56
C ALA A 154 -8.52 -13.18 -19.23
N ALA A 155 -9.14 -12.04 -19.57
CA ALA A 155 -10.39 -12.00 -20.32
C ALA A 155 -10.21 -12.62 -21.72
N ASP A 156 -9.14 -12.25 -22.43
CA ASP A 156 -8.78 -12.83 -23.73
C ASP A 156 -8.62 -14.37 -23.64
N LEU A 157 -7.93 -14.87 -22.61
CA LEU A 157 -7.73 -16.31 -22.38
C LEU A 157 -9.04 -17.05 -22.07
N ALA A 158 -9.98 -16.38 -21.39
CA ALA A 158 -11.31 -16.91 -21.09
C ALA A 158 -12.29 -16.81 -22.28
N GLY A 159 -11.88 -16.20 -23.41
CA GLY A 159 -12.76 -15.96 -24.55
C GLY A 159 -13.84 -14.91 -24.29
N LEU A 160 -13.62 -14.03 -23.31
CA LEU A 160 -14.49 -12.91 -23.00
C LEU A 160 -13.98 -11.65 -23.73
N ASP A 161 -14.88 -10.73 -24.08
CA ASP A 161 -14.48 -9.43 -24.61
C ASP A 161 -13.93 -8.55 -23.47
N PRO A 162 -12.64 -8.12 -23.51
CA PRO A 162 -12.11 -7.25 -22.48
C PRO A 162 -12.84 -5.90 -22.37
N ALA A 163 -13.46 -5.41 -23.45
CA ALA A 163 -14.23 -4.16 -23.42
C ALA A 163 -15.48 -4.26 -22.53
N ASP A 164 -16.11 -5.44 -22.50
CA ASP A 164 -17.27 -5.71 -21.64
C ASP A 164 -16.83 -5.93 -20.18
N VAL A 165 -15.82 -6.79 -19.96
CA VAL A 165 -15.34 -7.12 -18.60
C VAL A 165 -14.77 -5.89 -17.90
N LEU A 166 -13.93 -5.12 -18.61
CA LEU A 166 -13.23 -3.94 -18.08
C LEU A 166 -13.94 -2.64 -18.42
N PHE A 167 -15.25 -2.67 -18.69
CA PHE A 167 -16.01 -1.48 -19.05
C PHE A 167 -15.75 -0.30 -18.09
N GLY A 168 -15.38 0.84 -18.68
CA GLY A 168 -15.07 2.09 -17.98
C GLY A 168 -13.68 2.17 -17.33
N MET A 169 -12.82 1.15 -17.51
CA MET A 169 -11.44 1.14 -16.98
C MET A 169 -10.35 1.14 -18.07
N ILE A 170 -10.71 0.84 -19.32
CA ILE A 170 -9.83 0.84 -20.51
C ILE A 170 -10.34 1.78 -21.60
#